data_AF-A0A5C6ZG70-F1
#
_entry.id   AF-A0A5C6ZG70-F1
#
_cell.length_a   1.000
_cell.length_b   1.000
_cell.length_c   1.000
_cell.angle_alpha   90.00
_cell.angle_beta   90.00
_cell.angle_gamma   90.00
#
_symmetry.space_group_name_H-M   'P 1'
#
loop_
_entity.id
_entity.type
_entity.pdbx_description
1 polymer ?
#
loop_
_entity_poly.entity_id
_entity_poly.type
_entity_poly.pdbx_seq_one_letter_code
_entity_poly.pdbx_strand_id
1 'polypeptide(L)'
;MSRILLVLCLTLALQTTVFSQTNNEARQKEKYEEKVEENKQKYIQDFLKSLDVDAFQKEIIYQSIDTYFDEVTKIQTFGLKSYEMKDEIDKMRRRHFADVRTIVSEEVMQRIEDAVTGKWDPKKDKKKQKKSRRDK
;
A
#
# COMPACT_ATOMS: atom_id res chain seq x y z
N MET A 1 -57.36 -21.92 0.47
CA MET A 1 -56.58 -20.72 0.09
C MET A 1 -55.45 -20.37 1.07
N SER A 2 -55.56 -20.68 2.37
CA SER A 2 -54.52 -20.35 3.38
C SER A 2 -53.17 -21.07 3.23
N ARG A 3 -53.08 -22.19 2.50
CA ARG A 3 -51.80 -22.92 2.31
C ARG A 3 -50.92 -22.33 1.20
N ILE A 4 -51.49 -21.61 0.24
CA ILE A 4 -50.75 -20.96 -0.86
C ILE A 4 -50.12 -19.65 -0.37
N LEU A 5 -50.79 -18.95 0.55
CA LEU A 5 -50.29 -17.70 1.14
C LEU A 5 -49.04 -17.90 2.01
N LEU A 6 -48.92 -19.07 2.67
CA LEU A 6 -47.78 -19.41 3.54
C LEU A 6 -46.49 -19.71 2.76
N VAL A 7 -46.60 -20.25 1.54
CA VAL A 7 -45.45 -20.55 0.68
C VAL A 7 -44.89 -19.28 0.01
N LEU A 8 -45.75 -18.30 -0.28
CA LEU A 8 -45.35 -17.02 -0.87
C LEU A 8 -44.57 -16.11 0.11
N CYS A 9 -44.84 -16.19 1.42
CA CYS A 9 -44.10 -15.43 2.44
C CYS A 9 -42.68 -15.97 2.68
N LEU A 10 -42.42 -17.27 2.44
CA LEU A 10 -41.09 -17.85 2.66
C LEU A 10 -40.07 -17.42 1.60
N THR A 11 -40.51 -17.23 0.35
CA THR A 11 -39.62 -16.83 -0.75
C THR A 11 -39.22 -15.36 -0.70
N LEU A 12 -40.05 -14.48 -0.13
CA LEU A 12 -39.73 -13.06 0.08
C LEU A 12 -38.72 -12.84 1.22
N ALA A 13 -38.74 -13.67 2.27
CA ALA A 13 -37.80 -13.57 3.39
C ALA A 13 -36.38 -14.05 3.04
N LEU A 14 -36.23 -14.93 2.04
CA LEU A 14 -34.94 -15.41 1.54
C LEU A 14 -34.21 -14.39 0.65
N GLN A 15 -34.92 -13.43 0.06
CA GLN A 15 -34.29 -12.39 -0.77
C GLN A 15 -33.60 -11.32 0.10
N THR A 16 -34.19 -10.96 1.24
CA THR A 16 -33.66 -9.88 2.10
C THR A 16 -32.38 -10.26 2.85
N THR A 17 -32.15 -11.55 3.13
CA THR A 17 -30.94 -12.03 3.79
C THR A 17 -29.71 -11.96 2.87
N VAL A 18 -29.87 -12.25 1.58
CA VAL A 18 -28.78 -12.20 0.59
C VAL A 18 -28.28 -10.76 0.42
N PHE A 19 -29.17 -9.76 0.30
CA PHE A 19 -28.79 -8.35 0.19
C PHE A 19 -28.10 -7.80 1.46
N SER A 20 -28.47 -8.30 2.63
CA SER A 20 -27.82 -7.93 3.90
C SER A 20 -26.39 -8.48 3.98
N GLN A 21 -26.17 -9.72 3.52
CA GLN A 21 -24.83 -10.32 3.47
C GLN A 21 -23.92 -9.60 2.47
N THR A 22 -24.40 -9.32 1.25
CA THR A 22 -23.60 -8.59 0.23
C THR A 22 -23.25 -7.18 0.66
N ASN A 23 -24.17 -6.45 1.31
CA ASN A 23 -23.87 -5.10 1.83
C ASN A 23 -22.85 -5.11 2.97
N ASN A 24 -22.88 -6.11 3.83
CA ASN A 24 -21.92 -6.22 4.93
C ASN A 24 -20.52 -6.59 4.42
N GLU A 25 -20.42 -7.50 3.45
CA GLU A 25 -19.14 -7.86 2.81
C GLU A 25 -18.53 -6.67 2.06
N ALA A 26 -19.33 -5.93 1.29
CA ALA A 26 -18.88 -4.72 0.59
C ALA A 26 -18.34 -3.65 1.56
N ARG A 27 -19.06 -3.40 2.67
CA ARG A 27 -18.62 -2.44 3.71
C ARG A 27 -17.35 -2.89 4.44
N GLN A 28 -17.18 -4.20 4.66
CA GLN A 28 -15.95 -4.72 5.27
C GLN A 28 -14.77 -4.59 4.33
N LYS A 29 -14.97 -4.85 3.03
CA LYS A 29 -13.96 -4.66 1.99
C LYS A 29 -13.53 -3.20 1.88
N GLU A 30 -14.49 -2.27 1.83
CA GLU A 30 -14.23 -0.82 1.78
C GLU A 30 -13.39 -0.35 2.97
N LYS A 31 -13.77 -0.72 4.20
CA LYS A 31 -13.00 -0.39 5.42
C LYS A 31 -11.60 -1.00 5.42
N TYR A 32 -11.44 -2.18 4.82
CA TYR A 32 -10.13 -2.82 4.70
C TYR A 32 -9.24 -2.05 3.71
N GLU A 33 -9.77 -1.70 2.55
CA GLU A 33 -9.06 -0.91 1.53
C GLU A 33 -8.64 0.46 2.06
N GLU A 34 -9.56 1.16 2.74
CA GLU A 34 -9.28 2.44 3.42
C GLU A 34 -8.13 2.29 4.42
N LYS A 35 -8.17 1.27 5.27
CA LYS A 35 -7.12 1.03 6.27
C LYS A 35 -5.79 0.67 5.64
N VAL A 36 -5.79 -0.05 4.52
CA VAL A 36 -4.56 -0.37 3.77
C VAL A 36 -3.96 0.92 3.21
N GLU A 37 -4.78 1.78 2.63
CA GLU A 37 -4.37 3.08 2.09
C GLU A 37 -3.81 4.01 3.18
N GLU A 38 -4.50 4.14 4.31
CA GLU A 38 -4.02 4.90 5.47
C GLU A 38 -2.66 4.38 5.96
N ASN A 39 -2.48 3.06 6.02
CA ASN A 39 -1.22 2.46 6.44
C ASN A 39 -0.10 2.71 5.42
N LYS A 40 -0.41 2.65 4.12
CA LYS A 40 0.52 3.01 3.03
C LYS A 40 0.98 4.45 3.20
N GLN A 41 0.05 5.39 3.29
CA GLN A 41 0.36 6.81 3.44
C GLN A 41 1.18 7.08 4.71
N LYS A 42 0.77 6.50 5.85
CA LYS A 42 1.50 6.64 7.11
C LYS A 42 2.93 6.10 7.02
N TYR A 43 3.13 4.96 6.35
CA TYR A 43 4.45 4.38 6.13
C TYR A 43 5.35 5.31 5.32
N ILE A 44 4.85 5.82 4.19
CA ILE A 44 5.59 6.76 3.32
C ILE A 44 5.93 8.04 4.09
N GLN A 45 4.97 8.60 4.85
CA GLN A 45 5.19 9.80 5.64
C GLN A 45 6.23 9.61 6.75
N ASP A 46 6.19 8.48 7.45
CA ASP A 46 7.22 8.15 8.45
C ASP A 46 8.61 7.99 7.81
N PHE A 47 8.67 7.44 6.58
CA PHE A 47 9.90 7.32 5.81
C PHE A 47 10.44 8.67 5.37
N LEU A 48 9.62 9.55 4.79
CA LEU A 48 10.03 10.88 4.34
C LEU A 48 10.54 11.77 5.49
N LYS A 49 9.92 11.67 6.67
CA LYS A 49 10.41 12.33 7.89
C LYS A 49 11.80 11.86 8.32
N SER A 50 12.18 10.66 7.89
CA SER A 50 13.49 10.09 8.18
C SER A 50 14.58 10.52 7.20
N LEU A 51 14.21 11.11 6.07
CA LEU A 51 15.14 11.61 5.07
C LEU A 51 15.54 13.06 5.38
N ASP A 52 16.85 13.32 5.28
CA ASP A 52 17.43 14.66 5.34
C ASP A 52 17.56 15.21 3.91
N VAL A 53 16.42 15.55 3.33
CA VAL A 53 16.27 16.07 1.97
C VAL A 53 15.27 17.22 1.98
N ASP A 54 15.32 18.08 0.97
CA ASP A 54 14.46 19.25 0.89
C ASP A 54 12.99 18.90 0.61
N ALA A 55 12.11 19.90 0.71
CA ALA A 55 10.66 19.70 0.55
C ALA A 55 10.27 19.28 -0.88
N PHE A 56 10.96 19.80 -1.90
CA PHE A 56 10.72 19.44 -3.29
C PHE A 56 11.14 17.98 -3.54
N GLN A 57 12.32 17.59 -3.09
CA GLN A 57 12.78 16.20 -3.13
C GLN A 57 11.80 15.27 -2.40
N LYS A 58 11.28 15.66 -1.23
CA LYS A 58 10.28 14.87 -0.49
C LYS A 58 9.00 14.64 -1.29
N GLU A 59 8.50 15.64 -1.99
CA GLU A 59 7.30 15.53 -2.80
C GLU A 59 7.49 14.56 -3.98
N ILE A 60 8.63 14.66 -4.69
CA ILE A 60 8.93 13.74 -5.79
C ILE A 60 9.09 12.29 -5.28
N ILE A 61 9.77 12.11 -4.14
CA ILE A 61 9.93 10.78 -3.52
C ILE A 61 8.57 10.24 -3.06
N TYR A 62 7.71 11.08 -2.47
CA TYR A 62 6.35 10.71 -2.07
C TYR A 62 5.57 10.13 -3.25
N GLN A 63 5.44 10.91 -4.33
CA GLN A 63 4.69 10.54 -5.52
C GLN A 63 5.25 9.25 -6.15
N SER A 64 6.57 9.14 -6.22
CA SER A 64 7.24 7.97 -6.80
C SER A 64 6.98 6.71 -5.98
N ILE A 65 7.12 6.76 -4.65
CA ILE A 65 6.86 5.59 -3.79
C ILE A 65 5.37 5.21 -3.79
N ASP A 66 4.48 6.20 -3.77
CA ASP A 66 3.03 5.96 -3.79
C ASP A 66 2.62 5.23 -5.06
N THR A 67 3.01 5.76 -6.24
CA THR A 67 2.71 5.11 -7.53
C THR A 67 3.41 3.75 -7.67
N TYR A 68 4.60 3.56 -7.09
CA TYR A 68 5.28 2.27 -7.11
C TYR A 68 4.45 1.16 -6.43
N PHE A 69 3.82 1.45 -5.28
CA PHE A 69 3.01 0.44 -4.60
C PHE A 69 1.77 0.05 -5.41
N ASP A 70 1.18 1.00 -6.12
CA ASP A 70 0.07 0.74 -7.04
C ASP A 70 0.51 -0.14 -8.21
N GLU A 71 1.69 0.14 -8.79
CA GLU A 71 2.27 -0.67 -9.87
C GLU A 71 2.62 -2.09 -9.42
N VAL A 72 3.18 -2.26 -8.22
CA VAL A 72 3.42 -3.59 -7.63
C VAL A 72 2.12 -4.36 -7.50
N THR A 73 1.07 -3.72 -6.98
CA THR A 73 -0.25 -4.33 -6.82
C THR A 73 -0.80 -4.76 -8.19
N LYS A 74 -0.65 -3.92 -9.21
CA LYS A 74 -1.04 -4.25 -10.59
C LYS A 74 -0.30 -5.47 -11.13
N ILE A 75 1.03 -5.54 -10.97
CA ILE A 75 1.82 -6.71 -11.42
C ILE A 75 1.35 -7.99 -10.72
N GLN A 76 1.03 -7.92 -9.42
CA GLN A 76 0.53 -9.08 -8.66
C GLN A 76 -0.79 -9.64 -9.23
N THR A 77 -1.59 -8.82 -9.91
CA THR A 77 -2.85 -9.27 -10.54
C THR A 77 -2.66 -10.04 -11.84
N PHE A 78 -1.45 -10.04 -12.43
CA PHE A 78 -1.20 -10.67 -13.74
C PHE A 78 -1.14 -12.20 -13.70
N GLY A 79 -1.17 -12.82 -12.51
CA GLY A 79 -1.12 -14.28 -12.37
C GLY A 79 0.23 -14.90 -12.78
N LEU A 80 1.30 -14.11 -12.78
CA LEU A 80 2.66 -14.56 -13.09
C LEU A 80 3.19 -15.54 -12.04
N LYS A 81 4.13 -16.42 -12.42
CA LYS A 81 4.83 -17.25 -11.44
C LYS A 81 5.69 -16.36 -10.52
N SER A 82 5.96 -16.83 -9.30
CA SER A 82 6.68 -16.05 -8.30
C SER A 82 8.03 -15.48 -8.78
N TYR A 83 8.81 -16.24 -9.57
CA TYR A 83 10.09 -15.75 -10.11
C TYR A 83 9.92 -14.69 -11.20
N GLU A 84 8.92 -14.85 -12.07
CA GLU A 84 8.60 -13.90 -13.15
C GLU A 84 8.08 -12.59 -12.57
N MET A 85 7.21 -12.69 -11.56
CA MET A 85 6.69 -11.54 -10.83
C MET A 85 7.82 -10.75 -10.16
N LYS A 86 8.79 -11.44 -9.53
CA LYS A 86 9.96 -10.78 -8.91
C LYS A 86 10.82 -10.07 -9.95
N ASP A 87 11.10 -10.71 -11.09
CA ASP A 87 11.86 -10.12 -12.17
C ASP A 87 11.15 -8.90 -12.78
N GLU A 88 9.83 -8.98 -12.97
CA GLU A 88 9.03 -7.88 -13.50
C GLU A 88 8.97 -6.69 -12.52
N ILE A 89 8.78 -6.95 -11.22
CA ILE A 89 8.83 -5.91 -10.18
C ILE A 89 10.21 -5.25 -10.15
N ASP A 90 11.30 -6.02 -10.25
CA ASP A 90 12.66 -5.47 -10.26
C ASP A 90 12.94 -4.61 -11.50
N LYS A 91 12.48 -5.03 -12.68
CA LYS A 91 12.58 -4.25 -13.92
C LYS A 91 11.74 -2.97 -13.89
N MET A 92 10.50 -3.07 -13.40
CA MET A 92 9.63 -1.92 -13.19
C MET A 92 10.27 -0.94 -12.21
N ARG A 93 10.70 -1.40 -11.03
CA ARG A 93 11.32 -0.56 -9.99
C ARG A 93 12.49 0.27 -10.53
N ARG A 94 13.41 -0.36 -11.26
CA ARG A 94 14.57 0.33 -11.86
C ARG A 94 14.18 1.46 -12.80
N ARG A 95 13.12 1.27 -13.59
CA ARG A 95 12.60 2.31 -14.50
C ARG A 95 11.86 3.40 -13.73
N HIS A 96 11.03 3.00 -12.77
CA HIS A 96 10.17 3.88 -11.99
C HIS A 96 10.96 4.92 -11.19
N PHE A 97 12.10 4.52 -10.61
CA PHE A 97 12.94 5.41 -9.81
C PHE A 97 14.10 6.04 -10.59
N ALA A 98 14.13 5.93 -11.93
CA ALA A 98 15.22 6.47 -12.73
C ALA A 98 15.37 7.99 -12.54
N ASP A 99 14.25 8.72 -12.56
CA ASP A 99 14.25 10.18 -12.41
C ASP A 99 14.60 10.59 -10.97
N VAL A 100 14.10 9.85 -9.97
CA VAL A 100 14.43 10.08 -8.55
C VAL A 100 15.94 9.98 -8.33
N ARG A 101 16.59 8.97 -8.93
CA ARG A 101 18.05 8.77 -8.84
C ARG A 101 18.84 9.96 -9.37
N THR A 102 18.30 10.76 -10.29
CA THR A 102 19.00 11.95 -10.82
C THR A 102 18.95 13.15 -9.88
N ILE A 103 17.98 13.20 -8.98
CA ILE A 103 17.74 14.35 -8.10
C ILE A 103 18.13 14.11 -6.64
N VAL A 104 18.41 12.87 -6.23
CA VAL A 104 18.81 12.52 -4.86
C VAL A 104 20.24 11.98 -4.83
N SER A 105 20.87 11.99 -3.64
CA SER A 105 22.16 11.32 -3.47
C SER A 105 22.02 9.79 -3.50
N GLU A 106 23.10 9.06 -3.83
CA GLU A 106 23.07 7.60 -3.84
C GLU A 106 22.73 7.01 -2.46
N GLU A 107 23.13 7.67 -1.37
CA GLU A 107 22.74 7.29 0.00
C GLU A 107 21.22 7.36 0.18
N VAL A 108 20.58 8.44 -0.27
CA VAL A 108 19.11 8.58 -0.19
C VAL A 108 18.44 7.55 -1.09
N MET A 109 18.96 7.31 -2.30
CA MET A 109 18.43 6.29 -3.20
C MET A 109 18.50 4.89 -2.58
N GLN A 110 19.59 4.54 -1.90
CA GLN A 110 19.71 3.27 -1.19
C GLN A 110 18.66 3.14 -0.08
N ARG A 111 18.37 4.23 0.65
CA ARG A 111 17.29 4.23 1.66
C ARG A 111 15.91 4.06 1.05
N ILE A 112 15.66 4.64 -0.13
CA ILE A 112 14.43 4.44 -0.89
C ILE A 112 14.29 2.97 -1.29
N GLU A 113 15.34 2.36 -1.86
CA GLU A 113 15.37 0.93 -2.21
C GLU A 113 15.09 0.03 -0.99
N ASP A 114 15.69 0.34 0.16
CA ASP A 114 15.44 -0.40 1.40
C ASP A 114 13.98 -0.24 1.87
N ALA A 115 13.37 0.93 1.69
CA ALA A 115 11.98 1.18 2.04
C ALA A 115 11.00 0.42 1.15
N VAL A 116 11.22 0.41 -0.17
CA VAL A 116 10.31 -0.23 -1.13
C VAL A 116 10.50 -1.74 -1.23
N THR A 117 11.64 -2.27 -0.75
CA THR A 117 11.91 -3.72 -0.66
C THR A 117 11.63 -4.31 0.73
N GLY A 118 11.15 -3.49 1.67
CA GLY A 118 10.77 -3.93 3.02
C GLY A 118 11.95 -4.17 3.98
N LYS A 119 13.14 -3.68 3.66
CA LYS A 119 14.33 -3.73 4.53
C LYS A 119 14.36 -2.59 5.54
N TRP A 120 13.66 -1.49 5.28
CA TRP A 120 13.55 -0.36 6.20
C TRP A 120 12.62 -0.66 7.38
N ASP A 121 13.08 -0.36 8.59
CA ASP A 121 12.32 -0.50 9.83
C ASP A 121 12.12 0.88 10.49
N PRO A 122 10.89 1.43 10.50
CA PRO A 122 10.60 2.74 11.08
C PRO A 122 11.03 2.87 12.55
N LYS A 123 10.93 1.79 13.34
CA LYS A 123 11.27 1.82 14.77
C LYS A 123 12.78 1.91 14.96
N LYS A 124 13.55 1.15 14.18
CA LYS A 124 15.02 1.20 14.23
C LYS A 124 15.54 2.54 13.77
N ASP A 125 14.99 3.09 12.70
CA ASP A 125 15.41 4.39 12.16
C ASP A 125 15.11 5.53 13.14
N LYS A 126 13.90 5.57 13.72
CA LYS A 126 13.54 6.52 14.79
C LYS A 126 14.49 6.42 16.00
N LYS A 127 14.92 5.21 16.37
CA LYS A 127 15.91 5.02 17.46
C LYS A 127 17.29 5.55 17.09
N LYS A 128 17.74 5.35 15.85
CA LYS A 128 19.04 5.84 15.35
C LYS A 128 19.09 7.37 15.35
N GLN A 129 18.03 8.04 14.87
CA GLN A 129 17.95 9.51 14.87
C GLN A 129 17.90 10.11 16.27
N LYS A 130 17.19 9.48 17.22
CA LYS A 130 17.17 9.97 18.60
C LYS A 130 18.54 9.89 19.26
N LYS A 131 19.36 8.90 18.91
CA LYS A 131 20.73 8.80 19.41
C LYS A 131 21.63 9.88 18.81
N SER A 132 21.61 10.05 17.48
CA SER A 132 22.45 11.06 16.82
C SER A 132 22.15 12.50 17.26
N ARG A 133 20.91 12.81 17.67
CA ARG A 133 20.55 14.11 18.27
C ARG A 133 21.01 14.30 19.71
N ARG A 134 21.34 13.23 20.45
CA ARG A 134 21.88 13.32 21.81
C ARG A 134 23.40 13.43 21.82
N ASP A 135 24.04 12.86 20.80
CA ASP A 135 25.49 12.87 20.63
C ASP A 135 26.00 14.17 19.96
N LYS A 136 25.09 15.06 19.54
CA LYS A 136 25.35 16.34 18.87
C LYS A 136 24.94 17.48 19.78
#